data_AF-A0A9P9P711-F1
#
_entry.id   AF-A0A9P9P711-F1
#
_cell.length_a   1.000
_cell.length_b   1.000
_cell.length_c   1.000
_cell.angle_alpha   90.00
_cell.angle_beta   90.00
_cell.angle_gamma   90.00
#
_symmetry.space_group_name_H-M   'P 1'
#
loop_
_entity.id
_entity.type
_entity.pdbx_description
1 polymer ?
#
loop_
_entity_poly.entity_id
_entity_poly.type
_entity_poly.pdbx_seq_one_letter_code
_entity_poly.pdbx_strand_id
1 'polypeptide(L)'
;MSTIAHRRRAGGLVGLRPLIGHGNALPQAPRAMNQTSSALLDARLDQLRQYETKKLYPRLVLFEALAAFKHKHKERQHSGDHVCDARRDFLDSFAYLCDTRKGGSTVTAAALQKLPASDFLWLAANEGISDDVFNYAKWLVRRLQTVTNENKVEVQSSIFSQAVAKSRERVQFYKDMVQPLARNCRMQLRDKERDEIVILLRKKLKALSEPDRKVTMEGYIDVCFVMRDAQVGHIKKFSSHPDDDFAKLAHYVWRMGATRSAANTVVDSMRTVPSLYQITEIRLVSASQVEQKILDPTCIFPHEILHGIVTEAASRQPLEIHNAFTRLLELDAPVERPIFNKIAAKTNVITRVHAELQIVDTFSRHRWAFVADDKYIGCSKPACYFCYNWLVEHHYEYVAPKTHHKIIPGCRGPDGSLNEAGAKKILQMYHNIGKQIGQDILEFLGQGGELRRQYMSTQAPSTAVSSAGYV
;
A
#
# COMPACT_ATOMS: atom_id res chain seq x y z
N MET A 1 -57.06 -42.72 -3.39
CA MET A 1 -57.14 -43.81 -4.38
C MET A 1 -55.81 -43.84 -5.11
N SER A 2 -54.94 -44.85 -5.08
CA SER A 2 -54.96 -46.18 -4.48
C SER A 2 -53.52 -46.54 -4.11
N THR A 3 -53.34 -47.07 -2.92
CA THR A 3 -52.24 -47.95 -2.50
C THR A 3 -52.23 -49.21 -3.37
N ILE A 4 -51.08 -49.89 -3.48
CA ILE A 4 -50.93 -51.33 -3.19
C ILE A 4 -49.44 -51.71 -3.18
N ALA A 5 -49.07 -52.36 -2.08
CA ALA A 5 -47.82 -53.07 -1.85
C ALA A 5 -48.08 -54.59 -1.94
N HIS A 6 -47.11 -55.36 -2.43
CA HIS A 6 -46.98 -56.82 -2.26
C HIS A 6 -45.56 -57.20 -2.72
N ARG A 7 -44.83 -58.17 -2.18
CA ARG A 7 -44.93 -59.04 -0.99
C ARG A 7 -43.55 -59.74 -0.88
N ARG A 8 -43.13 -60.08 0.34
CA ARG A 8 -41.92 -60.85 0.68
C ARG A 8 -42.05 -62.36 0.34
N ARG A 9 -40.90 -63.03 0.13
CA ARG A 9 -40.47 -64.38 0.61
C ARG A 9 -38.98 -64.56 0.20
N ALA A 10 -37.98 -64.69 1.07
CA ALA A 10 -37.63 -65.68 2.12
C ALA A 10 -36.95 -66.96 1.58
N GLY A 11 -35.73 -67.24 2.08
CA GLY A 11 -34.93 -68.47 1.94
C GLY A 11 -33.55 -68.20 1.31
N GLY A 12 -32.39 -68.54 1.89
CA GLY A 12 -32.04 -69.29 3.09
C GLY A 12 -30.54 -69.09 3.41
N LEU A 13 -30.15 -69.44 4.63
CA LEU A 13 -28.81 -69.34 5.22
C LEU A 13 -27.88 -70.47 4.75
N VAL A 14 -26.64 -70.14 4.37
CA VAL A 14 -25.43 -70.92 4.68
C VAL A 14 -24.27 -69.94 4.86
N GLY A 15 -23.59 -70.01 6.02
CA GLY A 15 -22.45 -69.17 6.34
C GLY A 15 -21.11 -69.71 5.85
N LEU A 16 -20.13 -68.82 5.74
CA LEU A 16 -18.71 -69.01 6.09
C LEU A 16 -18.03 -67.62 6.04
N ARG A 17 -17.16 -67.36 7.02
CA ARG A 17 -16.38 -66.11 7.23
C ARG A 17 -14.99 -66.23 6.54
N PRO A 18 -14.11 -65.21 6.57
CA PRO A 18 -13.66 -64.44 5.39
C PRO A 18 -12.22 -64.72 4.93
N LEU A 19 -11.87 -64.24 3.73
CA LEU A 19 -10.49 -64.00 3.32
C LEU A 19 -10.31 -62.54 2.87
N ILE A 20 -9.22 -61.96 3.37
CA ILE A 20 -8.71 -60.60 3.22
C ILE A 20 -8.03 -60.47 1.84
N GLY A 21 -8.10 -59.30 1.18
CA GLY A 21 -7.19 -59.01 0.06
C GLY A 21 -7.46 -57.76 -0.78
N HIS A 22 -6.83 -56.66 -0.39
CA HIS A 22 -6.30 -55.53 -1.18
C HIS A 22 -7.21 -54.53 -1.94
N GLY A 23 -7.06 -53.28 -1.50
CA GLY A 23 -7.63 -52.07 -2.06
C GLY A 23 -6.98 -51.60 -3.37
N ASN A 24 -7.81 -50.95 -4.18
CA ASN A 24 -7.42 -50.24 -5.39
C ASN A 24 -6.83 -48.87 -5.03
N ALA A 25 -5.53 -48.71 -5.24
CA ALA A 25 -4.84 -47.43 -5.20
C ALA A 25 -5.04 -46.68 -6.54
N LEU A 26 -5.38 -45.40 -6.45
CA LEU A 26 -5.35 -44.46 -7.58
C LEU A 26 -3.92 -44.39 -8.17
N PRO A 27 -3.76 -44.26 -9.50
CA PRO A 27 -2.44 -44.22 -10.11
C PRO A 27 -1.67 -42.96 -9.66
N GLN A 28 -0.64 -43.17 -8.83
CA GLN A 28 0.36 -42.15 -8.52
C GLN A 28 1.31 -42.01 -9.72
N ALA A 29 1.56 -40.77 -10.14
CA ALA A 29 2.58 -40.46 -11.15
C ALA A 29 3.96 -41.03 -10.72
N PRO A 30 4.79 -41.49 -11.68
CA PRO A 30 6.06 -42.13 -11.36
C PRO A 30 6.99 -41.19 -10.58
N ARG A 31 7.61 -41.69 -9.51
CA ARG A 31 8.49 -40.96 -8.57
C ARG A 31 9.57 -40.09 -9.26
N ALA A 32 10.07 -40.51 -10.43
CA ALA A 32 11.05 -39.76 -11.20
C ALA A 32 10.52 -38.40 -11.71
N MET A 33 9.26 -38.31 -12.16
CA MET A 33 8.69 -37.04 -12.64
C MET A 33 8.48 -36.04 -11.51
N ASN A 34 8.12 -36.51 -10.31
CA ASN A 34 7.97 -35.67 -9.13
C ASN A 34 9.34 -35.15 -8.63
N GLN A 35 10.41 -35.94 -8.75
CA GLN A 35 11.76 -35.53 -8.38
C GLN A 35 12.33 -34.47 -9.33
N THR A 36 12.12 -34.61 -10.64
CA THR A 36 12.58 -33.60 -11.64
C THR A 36 11.84 -32.27 -11.48
N SER A 37 10.53 -32.31 -11.22
CA SER A 37 9.71 -31.11 -10.97
C SER A 37 10.14 -30.35 -9.70
N SER A 38 10.45 -31.09 -8.62
CA SER A 38 11.00 -30.50 -7.39
C SER A 38 12.36 -29.83 -7.64
N ALA A 39 13.28 -30.51 -8.31
CA ALA A 39 14.62 -29.98 -8.58
C ALA A 39 14.59 -28.71 -9.44
N LEU A 40 13.68 -28.63 -10.42
CA LEU A 40 13.49 -27.44 -11.24
C LEU A 40 12.94 -26.26 -10.41
N LEU A 41 11.96 -26.51 -9.54
CA LEU A 41 11.45 -25.50 -8.62
C LEU A 41 12.55 -24.98 -7.70
N ASP A 42 13.33 -25.88 -7.09
CA ASP A 42 14.42 -25.51 -6.18
C ASP A 42 15.46 -24.63 -6.89
N ALA A 43 15.88 -25.01 -8.10
CA ALA A 43 16.80 -24.21 -8.90
C ALA A 43 16.23 -22.81 -9.23
N ARG A 44 14.93 -22.68 -9.47
CA ARG A 44 14.29 -21.37 -9.71
C ARG A 44 14.20 -20.53 -8.44
N LEU A 45 13.91 -21.15 -7.30
CA LEU A 45 13.91 -20.46 -6.01
C LEU A 45 15.32 -19.99 -5.62
N ASP A 46 16.36 -20.77 -5.95
CA ASP A 46 17.75 -20.35 -5.78
C ASP A 46 18.11 -19.15 -6.65
N GLN A 47 17.72 -19.16 -7.94
CA GLN A 47 17.92 -18.01 -8.82
C GLN A 47 17.21 -16.76 -8.29
N LEU A 48 15.99 -16.93 -7.78
CA LEU A 48 15.24 -15.83 -7.18
C LEU A 48 15.97 -15.26 -5.96
N ARG A 49 16.38 -16.12 -5.02
CA ARG A 49 17.15 -15.71 -3.84
C ARG A 49 18.44 -14.99 -4.21
N GLN A 50 19.21 -15.54 -5.16
CA GLN A 50 20.44 -14.91 -5.63
C GLN A 50 20.19 -13.53 -6.25
N TYR A 51 19.14 -13.38 -7.04
CA TYR A 51 18.79 -12.08 -7.62
C TYR A 51 18.36 -11.07 -6.55
N GLU A 52 17.57 -11.51 -5.57
CA GLU A 52 17.17 -10.67 -4.44
C GLU A 52 18.39 -10.12 -3.69
N THR A 53 19.30 -11.00 -3.25
CA THR A 53 20.41 -10.64 -2.36
C THR A 53 21.56 -9.92 -3.07
N LYS A 54 21.79 -10.18 -4.35
CA LYS A 54 22.88 -9.59 -5.14
C LYS A 54 22.48 -8.40 -6.00
N LYS A 55 21.20 -8.24 -6.32
CA LYS A 55 20.75 -7.20 -7.26
C LYS A 55 19.58 -6.38 -6.74
N LEU A 56 18.43 -6.99 -6.49
CA LEU A 56 17.21 -6.22 -6.20
C LEU A 56 17.34 -5.36 -4.93
N TYR A 57 17.65 -5.97 -3.79
CA TYR A 57 17.75 -5.24 -2.52
C TYR A 57 18.99 -4.36 -2.44
N PRO A 58 20.19 -4.75 -2.90
CA PRO A 58 21.32 -3.84 -2.98
C PRO A 58 20.99 -2.56 -3.76
N ARG A 59 20.31 -2.68 -4.90
CA ARG A 59 19.86 -1.53 -5.70
C ARG A 59 18.81 -0.69 -4.97
N LEU A 60 17.82 -1.30 -4.33
CA LEU A 60 16.80 -0.58 -3.55
C LEU A 60 17.42 0.18 -2.37
N VAL A 61 18.35 -0.43 -1.64
CA VAL A 61 19.03 0.17 -0.49
C VAL A 61 19.96 1.30 -0.95
N LEU A 62 20.71 1.11 -2.06
CA LEU A 62 21.48 2.19 -2.67
C LEU A 62 20.56 3.34 -3.07
N PHE A 63 19.45 3.07 -3.75
CA PHE A 63 18.56 4.13 -4.21
C PHE A 63 17.95 4.88 -3.03
N GLU A 64 17.53 4.18 -1.98
CA GLU A 64 17.01 4.82 -0.76
C GLU A 64 18.07 5.64 -0.02
N ALA A 65 19.33 5.20 -0.02
CA ALA A 65 20.44 5.92 0.57
C ALA A 65 20.78 7.22 -0.20
N LEU A 66 20.71 7.18 -1.53
CA LEU A 66 20.87 8.32 -2.44
C LEU A 66 19.67 9.28 -2.39
N ALA A 67 18.47 8.73 -2.42
CA ALA A 67 17.21 9.45 -2.47
C ALA A 67 16.13 8.72 -1.67
N ALA A 68 15.61 9.34 -0.62
CA ALA A 68 14.48 8.75 0.12
C ALA A 68 13.20 8.60 -0.74
N PHE A 69 13.09 9.38 -1.82
CA PHE A 69 11.95 9.44 -2.73
C PHE A 69 12.42 9.57 -4.18
N LYS A 70 11.83 8.80 -5.10
CA LYS A 70 12.08 8.96 -6.55
C LYS A 70 11.63 10.34 -7.05
N HIS A 71 10.37 10.68 -6.82
CA HIS A 71 9.74 11.92 -7.29
C HIS A 71 8.75 12.48 -6.26
N LYS A 72 8.18 13.66 -6.56
CA LYS A 72 7.01 14.20 -5.85
C LYS A 72 5.83 13.23 -5.96
N HIS A 73 4.84 13.36 -5.07
CA HIS A 73 3.58 12.65 -5.20
C HIS A 73 3.04 12.72 -6.64
N LYS A 74 2.62 11.58 -7.16
CA LYS A 74 1.95 11.44 -8.45
C LYS A 74 0.52 10.97 -8.20
N GLU A 75 -0.43 11.73 -8.73
CA GLU A 75 -1.84 11.35 -8.66
C GLU A 75 -2.17 10.22 -9.62
N ARG A 76 -3.27 9.52 -9.34
CA ARG A 76 -3.85 8.51 -10.24
C ARG A 76 -4.29 9.20 -11.53
N GLN A 77 -4.09 8.55 -12.68
CA GLN A 77 -4.68 9.02 -13.93
C GLN A 77 -6.19 8.81 -13.92
N HIS A 78 -6.95 9.84 -14.28
CA HIS A 78 -8.39 9.75 -14.42
C HIS A 78 -8.77 8.81 -15.57
N SER A 79 -9.80 7.98 -15.35
CA SER A 79 -10.30 7.08 -16.39
C SER A 79 -11.05 7.82 -17.51
N GLY A 80 -11.50 9.05 -17.25
CA GLY A 80 -12.43 9.78 -18.12
C GLY A 80 -13.88 9.36 -17.91
N ASP A 81 -14.14 8.31 -17.13
CA ASP A 81 -15.47 7.86 -16.70
C ASP A 81 -15.67 8.19 -15.22
N HIS A 82 -16.62 9.08 -14.96
CA HIS A 82 -16.98 9.52 -13.61
C HIS A 82 -17.42 8.35 -12.71
N VAL A 83 -18.10 7.33 -13.24
CA VAL A 83 -18.55 6.17 -12.46
C VAL A 83 -17.35 5.29 -12.08
N CYS A 84 -16.43 5.06 -13.02
CA CYS A 84 -15.19 4.35 -12.74
C CYS A 84 -14.34 5.08 -11.70
N ASP A 85 -14.13 6.39 -11.85
CA ASP A 85 -13.35 7.16 -10.88
C ASP A 85 -14.00 7.19 -9.50
N ALA A 86 -15.33 7.33 -9.41
CA ALA A 86 -16.06 7.23 -8.15
C ALA A 86 -15.93 5.84 -7.49
N ARG A 87 -15.93 4.75 -8.27
CA ARG A 87 -15.68 3.40 -7.72
C ARG A 87 -14.27 3.25 -7.16
N ARG A 88 -13.27 3.83 -7.84
CA ARG A 88 -11.89 3.79 -7.36
C ARG A 88 -11.71 4.65 -6.11
N ASP A 89 -12.40 5.79 -6.04
CA ASP A 89 -12.42 6.69 -4.88
C ASP A 89 -13.15 6.07 -3.68
N PHE A 90 -14.19 5.28 -3.93
CA PHE A 90 -14.79 4.40 -2.93
C PHE A 90 -13.75 3.46 -2.33
N LEU A 91 -13.00 2.73 -3.16
CA LEU A 91 -12.01 1.76 -2.67
C LEU A 91 -10.89 2.40 -1.86
N ASP A 92 -10.34 3.53 -2.33
CA ASP A 92 -9.34 4.30 -1.61
C ASP A 92 -9.86 4.80 -0.26
N SER A 93 -11.07 5.36 -0.25
CA SER A 93 -11.66 5.95 0.95
C SER A 93 -12.10 4.89 1.95
N PHE A 94 -12.65 3.77 1.48
CA PHE A 94 -13.00 2.63 2.31
C PHE A 94 -11.75 2.05 2.96
N ALA A 95 -10.68 1.84 2.19
CA ALA A 95 -9.39 1.41 2.71
C ALA A 95 -8.81 2.40 3.74
N TYR A 96 -8.92 3.70 3.49
CA TYR A 96 -8.51 4.75 4.44
C TYR A 96 -9.27 4.69 5.77
N LEU A 97 -10.58 4.45 5.74
CA LEU A 97 -11.41 4.34 6.93
C LEU A 97 -11.05 3.09 7.75
N CYS A 98 -10.66 2.00 7.09
CA CYS A 98 -10.20 0.77 7.74
C CYS A 98 -8.76 0.84 8.28
N ASP A 99 -7.92 1.76 7.82
CA ASP A 99 -6.58 2.04 8.37
C ASP A 99 -6.68 2.90 9.64
N THR A 100 -7.10 2.28 10.74
CA THR A 100 -7.49 2.96 11.99
C THR A 100 -6.30 3.48 12.80
N ARG A 101 -5.09 2.92 12.61
CA ARG A 101 -3.89 3.29 13.36
C ARG A 101 -2.90 4.10 12.52
N LYS A 102 -2.02 4.82 13.19
CA LYS A 102 -0.87 5.46 12.54
C LYS A 102 0.22 4.41 12.32
N GLY A 103 0.94 4.51 11.20
CA GLY A 103 2.09 3.65 10.90
C GLY A 103 1.97 2.96 9.56
N GLY A 104 2.91 2.05 9.29
CA GLY A 104 2.94 1.24 8.08
C GLY A 104 2.26 -0.12 8.22
N SER A 105 2.08 -0.65 9.43
CA SER A 105 1.55 -2.00 9.68
C SER A 105 0.07 -2.16 9.34
N THR A 106 -0.75 -1.14 9.60
CA THR A 106 -2.21 -1.17 9.37
C THR A 106 -2.64 -0.61 8.02
N VAL A 107 -1.69 -0.27 7.14
CA VAL A 107 -2.00 0.16 5.77
C VAL A 107 -2.92 -0.88 5.15
N THR A 108 -4.10 -0.43 4.76
CA THR A 108 -5.19 -1.28 4.28
C THR A 108 -5.37 -1.06 2.79
N ALA A 109 -5.65 -2.13 2.06
CA ALA A 109 -6.03 -2.11 0.66
C ALA A 109 -7.41 -2.76 0.48
N ALA A 110 -8.08 -2.40 -0.61
CA ALA A 110 -9.41 -2.88 -0.95
C ALA A 110 -9.55 -3.16 -2.46
N ALA A 111 -10.33 -4.18 -2.83
CA ALA A 111 -10.69 -4.47 -4.20
C ALA A 111 -12.09 -5.07 -4.32
N LEU A 112 -12.68 -4.97 -5.52
CA LEU A 112 -14.00 -5.52 -5.82
C LEU A 112 -13.89 -6.71 -6.77
N GLN A 113 -14.31 -7.87 -6.30
CA GLN A 113 -14.48 -9.06 -7.12
C GLN A 113 -15.92 -9.14 -7.63
N LYS A 114 -16.07 -9.36 -8.93
CA LYS A 114 -17.35 -9.66 -9.55
C LYS A 114 -17.72 -11.13 -9.40
N LEU A 115 -18.94 -11.41 -8.98
CA LEU A 115 -19.57 -12.74 -9.06
C LEU A 115 -20.79 -12.68 -9.99
N PRO A 116 -21.37 -13.84 -10.37
CA PRO A 116 -22.55 -13.87 -11.23
C PRO A 116 -23.78 -13.12 -10.67
N ALA A 117 -23.95 -13.05 -9.35
CA ALA A 117 -25.15 -12.50 -8.69
C ALA A 117 -24.85 -11.50 -7.57
N SER A 118 -23.59 -11.21 -7.28
CA SER A 118 -23.18 -10.28 -6.23
C SER A 118 -21.72 -9.84 -6.43
N ASP A 119 -21.26 -8.95 -5.56
CA ASP A 119 -19.86 -8.55 -5.49
C ASP A 119 -19.28 -8.86 -4.10
N PHE A 120 -17.99 -9.21 -4.07
CA PHE A 120 -17.22 -9.30 -2.84
C PHE A 120 -16.26 -8.13 -2.71
N LEU A 121 -16.27 -7.50 -1.54
CA LEU A 121 -15.28 -6.51 -1.16
C LEU A 121 -14.13 -7.21 -0.42
N TRP A 122 -12.96 -7.23 -1.04
CA TRP A 122 -11.76 -7.80 -0.45
C TRP A 122 -11.00 -6.74 0.33
N LEU A 123 -10.49 -7.12 1.51
CA LEU A 123 -9.61 -6.29 2.33
C LEU A 123 -8.32 -7.03 2.65
N ALA A 124 -7.22 -6.28 2.66
CA ALA A 124 -5.93 -6.74 3.14
C ALA A 124 -5.28 -5.63 3.98
N ALA A 125 -4.44 -5.98 4.94
CA ALA A 125 -3.55 -5.03 5.58
C ALA A 125 -2.14 -5.59 5.67
N ASN A 126 -1.13 -4.71 5.74
CA ASN A 126 0.28 -5.13 5.71
C ASN A 126 0.60 -6.20 6.77
N GLU A 127 0.00 -6.11 7.96
CA GLU A 127 0.13 -7.10 9.05
C GLU A 127 -1.20 -7.81 9.40
N GLY A 128 -2.14 -7.82 8.45
CA GLY A 128 -3.44 -8.48 8.59
C GLY A 128 -4.52 -7.57 9.17
N ILE A 129 -5.77 -7.86 8.81
CA ILE A 129 -6.94 -7.14 9.32
C ILE A 129 -7.34 -7.76 10.65
N SER A 130 -7.43 -6.94 11.70
CA SER A 130 -7.93 -7.39 13.00
C SER A 130 -9.45 -7.57 13.00
N ASP A 131 -9.96 -8.39 13.91
CA ASP A 131 -11.41 -8.63 14.05
C ASP A 131 -12.20 -7.33 14.32
N ASP A 132 -11.64 -6.41 15.09
CA ASP A 132 -12.27 -5.10 15.34
C ASP A 132 -12.44 -4.29 14.04
N VAL A 133 -11.39 -4.24 13.21
CA VAL A 133 -11.43 -3.54 11.92
C VAL A 133 -12.36 -4.26 10.95
N PHE A 134 -12.37 -5.60 10.95
CA PHE A 134 -13.27 -6.38 10.12
C PHE A 134 -14.75 -6.17 10.50
N ASN A 135 -15.06 -6.16 11.79
CA ASN A 135 -16.41 -5.87 12.28
C ASN A 135 -16.83 -4.42 11.97
N TYR A 136 -15.91 -3.48 12.09
CA TYR A 136 -16.12 -2.10 11.67
C TYR A 136 -16.38 -1.98 10.16
N ALA A 137 -15.62 -2.69 9.33
CA ALA A 137 -15.83 -2.72 7.88
C ALA A 137 -17.21 -3.29 7.51
N LYS A 138 -17.65 -4.37 8.16
CA LYS A 138 -19.00 -4.93 7.98
C LYS A 138 -20.09 -3.93 8.38
N TRP A 139 -19.89 -3.22 9.49
CA TRP A 139 -20.79 -2.14 9.90
C TRP A 139 -20.83 -1.02 8.85
N LEU A 140 -19.66 -0.60 8.32
CA LEU A 140 -19.56 0.42 7.28
C LEU A 140 -20.38 0.05 6.04
N VAL A 141 -20.19 -1.15 5.49
CA VAL A 141 -20.94 -1.59 4.30
C VAL A 141 -22.45 -1.60 4.56
N ARG A 142 -22.89 -2.17 5.69
CA ARG A 142 -24.31 -2.18 6.07
C ARG A 142 -24.86 -0.75 6.18
N ARG A 143 -24.09 0.15 6.76
CA ARG A 143 -24.50 1.54 6.93
C ARG A 143 -24.59 2.26 5.58
N LEU A 144 -23.62 2.04 4.71
CA LEU A 144 -23.57 2.58 3.36
C LEU A 144 -24.74 2.11 2.48
N GLN A 145 -25.19 0.87 2.64
CA GLN A 145 -26.35 0.31 1.92
C GLN A 145 -27.68 0.98 2.28
N THR A 146 -27.74 1.73 3.38
CA THR A 146 -28.95 2.48 3.79
C THR A 146 -29.04 3.88 3.19
N VAL A 147 -28.04 4.32 2.42
CA VAL A 147 -28.00 5.70 1.93
C VAL A 147 -29.12 5.99 0.93
N THR A 148 -29.83 7.09 1.14
CA THR A 148 -30.82 7.68 0.23
C THR A 148 -30.51 9.16 0.00
N ASN A 149 -31.33 9.84 -0.80
CA ASN A 149 -31.17 11.28 -1.01
C ASN A 149 -31.44 12.07 0.28
N GLU A 150 -32.40 11.61 1.07
CA GLU A 150 -32.92 12.27 2.26
C GLU A 150 -31.99 12.11 3.46
N ASN A 151 -31.33 10.96 3.60
CA ASN A 151 -30.49 10.66 4.77
C ASN A 151 -28.98 10.82 4.52
N LYS A 152 -28.54 11.23 3.32
CA LYS A 152 -27.11 11.32 2.96
C LYS A 152 -26.25 12.01 4.02
N VAL A 153 -26.65 13.19 4.50
CA VAL A 153 -25.88 14.00 5.47
C VAL A 153 -25.77 13.29 6.82
N GLU A 154 -26.82 12.58 7.21
CA GLU A 154 -26.88 11.82 8.44
C GLU A 154 -25.97 10.57 8.36
N VAL A 155 -26.03 9.83 7.25
CA VAL A 155 -25.12 8.69 6.99
C VAL A 155 -23.66 9.14 6.98
N GLN A 156 -23.33 10.24 6.29
CA GLN A 156 -21.99 10.83 6.28
C GLN A 156 -21.52 11.17 7.70
N SER A 157 -22.39 11.78 8.51
CA SER A 157 -22.06 12.15 9.89
C SER A 157 -21.89 10.94 10.80
N SER A 158 -22.74 9.92 10.66
CA SER A 158 -22.65 8.65 11.39
C SER A 158 -21.34 7.91 11.11
N ILE A 159 -20.98 7.76 9.82
CA ILE A 159 -19.72 7.16 9.39
C ILE A 159 -18.52 7.96 9.89
N PHE A 160 -18.59 9.29 9.76
CA PHE A 160 -17.54 10.19 10.22
C PHE A 160 -17.29 10.06 11.72
N SER A 161 -18.32 10.12 12.57
CA SER A 161 -18.18 9.98 14.02
C SER A 161 -17.54 8.64 14.40
N GLN A 162 -17.97 7.54 13.77
CA GLN A 162 -17.36 6.23 14.00
C GLN A 162 -15.90 6.18 13.53
N ALA A 163 -15.57 6.79 12.39
CA ALA A 163 -14.20 6.86 11.89
C ALA A 163 -13.27 7.67 12.80
N VAL A 164 -13.77 8.77 13.39
CA VAL A 164 -13.04 9.58 14.38
C VAL A 164 -12.80 8.76 15.65
N ALA A 165 -13.81 8.06 16.15
CA ALA A 165 -13.66 7.18 17.32
C ALA A 165 -12.63 6.06 17.07
N LYS A 166 -12.71 5.38 15.92
CA LYS A 166 -11.80 4.30 15.54
C LYS A 166 -10.36 4.76 15.30
N SER A 167 -10.16 6.01 14.89
CA SER A 167 -8.83 6.56 14.59
C SER A 167 -8.37 7.63 15.57
N ARG A 168 -8.86 7.57 16.82
CA ARG A 168 -8.62 8.57 17.88
C ARG A 168 -7.15 8.93 18.05
N GLU A 169 -6.26 7.94 18.16
CA GLU A 169 -4.82 8.16 18.34
C GLU A 169 -4.21 8.92 17.15
N ARG A 170 -4.61 8.57 15.93
CA ARG A 170 -4.14 9.19 14.69
C ARG A 170 -4.59 10.65 14.59
N VAL A 171 -5.87 10.94 14.85
CA VAL A 171 -6.40 12.31 14.76
C VAL A 171 -5.90 13.18 15.91
N GLN A 172 -5.68 12.62 17.10
CA GLN A 172 -5.05 13.33 18.22
C GLN A 172 -3.63 13.75 17.86
N PHE A 173 -2.81 12.82 17.34
CA PHE A 173 -1.46 13.15 16.89
C PHE A 173 -1.47 14.29 15.85
N TYR A 174 -2.37 14.27 14.87
CA TYR A 174 -2.46 15.35 13.90
C TYR A 174 -2.85 16.68 14.54
N LYS A 175 -3.80 16.68 15.49
CA LYS A 175 -4.15 17.88 16.25
C LYS A 175 -2.93 18.46 16.99
N ASP A 176 -2.16 17.61 17.66
CA ASP A 176 -0.97 18.00 18.42
C ASP A 176 0.11 18.63 17.52
N MET A 177 0.18 18.22 16.25
CA MET A 177 1.04 18.86 15.25
C MET A 177 0.46 20.16 14.69
N VAL A 178 -0.84 20.20 14.39
CA VAL A 178 -1.48 21.39 13.78
C VAL A 178 -1.46 22.58 14.75
N GLN A 179 -1.76 22.38 16.04
CA GLN A 179 -1.89 23.48 17.00
C GLN A 179 -0.67 24.41 17.10
N PRO A 180 0.56 23.92 17.37
CA PRO A 180 1.74 24.78 17.45
C PRO A 180 2.09 25.39 16.09
N LEU A 181 1.99 24.64 15.00
CA LEU A 181 2.27 25.14 13.66
C LEU A 181 1.30 26.26 13.24
N ALA A 182 0.01 26.11 13.55
CA ALA A 182 -1.01 27.12 13.30
C ALA A 182 -0.73 28.39 14.10
N ARG A 183 -0.27 28.26 15.36
CA ARG A 183 0.16 29.39 16.18
C ARG A 183 1.33 30.13 15.52
N ASN A 184 2.38 29.40 15.13
CA ASN A 184 3.58 29.99 14.54
C ASN A 184 3.27 30.70 13.22
N CYS A 185 2.58 30.02 12.30
CA CYS A 185 2.17 30.60 11.02
C CYS A 185 1.30 31.84 11.21
N ARG A 186 0.36 31.82 12.18
CA ARG A 186 -0.46 33.00 12.52
C ARG A 186 0.37 34.18 13.04
N MET A 187 1.43 33.91 13.80
CA MET A 187 2.35 34.95 14.28
C MET A 187 3.14 35.54 13.11
N GLN A 188 3.70 34.72 12.23
CA GLN A 188 4.44 35.17 11.05
C GLN A 188 3.57 36.00 10.09
N LEU A 189 2.27 35.68 9.99
CA LEU A 189 1.31 36.48 9.23
C LEU A 189 0.97 37.84 9.88
N ARG A 190 1.55 38.22 11.04
CA ARG A 190 1.35 39.56 11.64
C ARG A 190 2.10 40.64 10.89
N ASP A 191 3.26 40.26 10.36
CA ASP A 191 4.21 41.16 9.74
C ASP A 191 4.00 41.24 8.22
N LYS A 192 2.93 40.60 7.71
CA LYS A 192 2.52 40.62 6.31
C LYS A 192 1.45 41.67 6.06
N GLU A 193 1.40 42.18 4.84
CA GLU A 193 0.35 43.09 4.39
C GLU A 193 -1.03 42.45 4.61
N ARG A 194 -1.98 43.28 5.06
CA ARG A 194 -3.33 42.81 5.37
C ARG A 194 -4.18 42.80 4.11
N ASP A 195 -4.09 41.71 3.36
CA ASP A 195 -5.06 41.37 2.33
C ASP A 195 -6.16 40.43 2.88
N GLU A 196 -7.19 40.18 2.06
CA GLU A 196 -8.31 39.29 2.40
C GLU A 196 -7.87 37.86 2.72
N ILE A 197 -6.86 37.33 2.02
CA ILE A 197 -6.32 35.98 2.23
C ILE A 197 -5.64 35.89 3.59
N VAL A 198 -4.78 36.86 3.91
CA VAL A 198 -4.07 36.95 5.20
C VAL A 198 -5.08 37.09 6.34
N ILE A 199 -6.11 37.93 6.20
CA ILE A 199 -7.17 38.08 7.20
C ILE A 199 -7.91 36.75 7.41
N LEU A 200 -8.32 36.09 6.33
CA LEU A 200 -9.01 34.80 6.36
C LEU A 200 -8.14 33.72 7.02
N LEU A 201 -6.89 33.59 6.61
CA LEU A 201 -5.96 32.62 7.17
C LEU A 201 -5.73 32.89 8.65
N ARG A 202 -5.45 34.13 9.07
CA ARG A 202 -5.27 34.46 10.49
C ARG A 202 -6.48 34.06 11.35
N LYS A 203 -7.71 34.26 10.85
CA LYS A 203 -8.94 33.83 11.53
C LYS A 203 -9.01 32.32 11.67
N LYS A 204 -8.78 31.57 10.59
CA LYS A 204 -8.80 30.09 10.59
C LYS A 204 -7.67 29.52 11.46
N LEU A 205 -6.46 30.05 11.35
CA LEU A 205 -5.31 29.62 12.15
C LEU A 205 -5.51 29.92 13.63
N LYS A 206 -6.20 31.01 14.00
CA LYS A 206 -6.59 31.25 15.39
C LYS A 206 -7.50 30.13 15.91
N ALA A 207 -8.52 29.75 15.14
CA ALA A 207 -9.43 28.67 15.50
C ALA A 207 -8.71 27.31 15.64
N LEU A 208 -7.64 27.07 14.86
CA LEU A 208 -6.83 25.87 14.97
C LEU A 208 -5.84 25.90 16.14
N SER A 209 -5.21 27.05 16.41
CA SER A 209 -4.21 27.18 17.47
C SER A 209 -4.80 27.31 18.86
N GLU A 210 -5.95 27.98 18.96
CA GLU A 210 -6.65 28.31 20.20
C GLU A 210 -8.14 27.96 20.04
N PRO A 211 -8.48 26.66 19.86
CA PRO A 211 -9.88 26.26 19.70
C PRO A 211 -10.68 26.55 20.99
N ASP A 212 -11.95 26.93 20.83
CA ASP A 212 -12.88 27.04 21.97
C ASP A 212 -12.97 25.68 22.70
N ARG A 213 -13.06 25.72 24.04
CA ARG A 213 -13.19 24.52 24.89
C ARG A 213 -14.37 23.62 24.50
N LYS A 214 -15.40 24.18 23.86
CA LYS A 214 -16.59 23.45 23.38
C LYS A 214 -16.36 22.69 22.06
N VAL A 215 -15.27 22.94 21.35
CA VAL A 215 -15.01 22.29 20.05
C VAL A 215 -14.59 20.83 20.27
N THR A 216 -15.41 19.91 19.75
CA THR A 216 -15.10 18.48 19.75
C THR A 216 -13.99 18.15 18.75
N MET A 217 -13.50 16.89 18.76
CA MET A 217 -12.52 16.44 17.78
C MET A 217 -13.10 16.50 16.35
N GLU A 218 -14.35 16.11 16.19
CA GLU A 218 -15.12 16.18 14.96
C GLU A 218 -15.18 17.61 14.43
N GLY A 219 -15.55 18.57 15.29
CA GLY A 219 -15.58 19.98 14.92
C GLY A 219 -14.21 20.53 14.51
N TYR A 220 -13.14 20.10 15.18
CA TYR A 220 -11.76 20.46 14.79
C TYR A 220 -11.39 19.89 13.41
N ILE A 221 -11.77 18.64 13.14
CA ILE A 221 -11.55 17.99 11.84
C ILE A 221 -12.36 18.70 10.76
N ASP A 222 -13.60 19.11 11.02
CA ASP A 222 -14.44 19.81 10.05
C ASP A 222 -13.83 21.16 9.64
N VAL A 223 -13.22 21.90 10.60
CA VAL A 223 -12.46 23.12 10.26
C VAL A 223 -11.33 22.80 9.30
N CYS A 224 -10.53 21.76 9.58
CA CYS A 224 -9.46 21.32 8.69
C CYS A 224 -9.97 20.82 7.34
N PHE A 225 -11.10 20.12 7.31
CA PHE A 225 -11.74 19.63 6.10
C PHE A 225 -12.16 20.77 5.18
N VAL A 226 -12.82 21.80 5.70
CA VAL A 226 -13.18 23.00 4.93
C VAL A 226 -11.93 23.70 4.38
N MET A 227 -10.83 23.68 5.13
CA MET A 227 -9.56 24.28 4.68
C MET A 227 -8.83 23.50 3.59
N ARG A 228 -9.18 22.22 3.34
CA ARG A 228 -8.48 21.35 2.36
C ARG A 228 -8.59 21.83 0.92
N ASP A 229 -9.57 22.67 0.63
CA ASP A 229 -9.80 23.26 -0.67
C ASP A 229 -8.83 24.45 -0.90
N ALA A 230 -9.34 25.68 -1.03
CA ALA A 230 -8.51 26.84 -1.35
C ALA A 230 -7.43 27.18 -0.29
N GLN A 231 -7.71 27.02 1.01
CA GLN A 231 -6.85 27.56 2.06
C GLN A 231 -5.54 26.80 2.24
N VAL A 232 -5.51 25.47 2.06
CA VAL A 232 -4.25 24.71 2.03
C VAL A 232 -3.35 25.20 0.89
N GLY A 233 -3.94 25.55 -0.27
CA GLY A 233 -3.22 26.19 -1.37
C GLY A 233 -2.62 27.54 -0.96
N HIS A 234 -3.40 28.38 -0.27
CA HIS A 234 -2.92 29.66 0.25
C HIS A 234 -1.81 29.51 1.29
N ILE A 235 -1.94 28.59 2.25
CA ILE A 235 -0.89 28.30 3.25
C ILE A 235 0.42 27.93 2.54
N LYS A 236 0.36 27.08 1.51
CA LYS A 236 1.55 26.69 0.73
C LYS A 236 2.22 27.85 0.00
N LYS A 237 1.48 28.89 -0.41
CA LYS A 237 2.06 30.08 -1.06
C LYS A 237 2.96 30.90 -0.12
N PHE A 238 2.76 30.80 1.19
CA PHE A 238 3.62 31.45 2.18
C PHE A 238 4.85 30.61 2.55
N SER A 239 4.92 29.35 2.09
CA SER A 239 6.08 28.50 2.32
C SER A 239 7.24 28.91 1.42
N SER A 240 8.41 29.11 2.01
CA SER A 240 9.66 29.38 1.30
C SER A 240 10.46 28.11 1.05
N HIS A 241 10.30 27.08 1.88
CA HIS A 241 10.94 25.79 1.69
C HIS A 241 10.10 24.63 2.27
N PRO A 242 10.25 23.38 1.77
CA PRO A 242 9.39 22.25 2.15
C PRO A 242 9.35 21.91 3.64
N ASP A 243 10.36 22.32 4.40
CA ASP A 243 10.50 22.02 5.83
C ASP A 243 10.04 23.16 6.78
N ASP A 244 9.48 24.25 6.25
CA ASP A 244 9.01 25.36 7.11
C ASP A 244 7.66 25.05 7.78
N ASP A 245 7.26 25.93 8.69
CA ASP A 245 6.02 25.78 9.45
C ASP A 245 4.78 25.81 8.55
N PHE A 246 4.78 26.58 7.44
CA PHE A 246 3.65 26.66 6.52
C PHE A 246 3.47 25.36 5.73
N ALA A 247 4.56 24.78 5.19
CA ALA A 247 4.53 23.51 4.49
C ALA A 247 4.07 22.37 5.41
N LYS A 248 4.62 22.30 6.63
CA LYS A 248 4.19 21.34 7.65
C LYS A 248 2.73 21.53 8.04
N LEU A 249 2.29 22.77 8.25
CA LEU A 249 0.91 23.07 8.59
C LEU A 249 -0.04 22.65 7.49
N ALA A 250 0.25 23.00 6.23
CA ALA A 250 -0.53 22.59 5.07
C ALA A 250 -0.64 21.07 5.00
N HIS A 251 0.45 20.34 5.24
CA HIS A 251 0.46 18.88 5.31
C HIS A 251 -0.48 18.35 6.40
N TYR A 252 -0.34 18.80 7.65
CA TYR A 252 -1.13 18.26 8.75
C TYR A 252 -2.60 18.70 8.74
N VAL A 253 -2.92 19.92 8.29
CA VAL A 253 -4.32 20.35 8.05
C VAL A 253 -4.97 19.45 6.99
N TRP A 254 -4.25 19.19 5.89
CA TRP A 254 -4.75 18.28 4.87
C TRP A 254 -5.00 16.90 5.47
N ARG A 255 -4.04 16.30 6.19
CA ARG A 255 -4.20 14.98 6.81
C ARG A 255 -5.33 14.94 7.85
N MET A 256 -5.51 16.00 8.63
CA MET A 256 -6.56 16.09 9.65
C MET A 256 -7.96 16.04 9.03
N GLY A 257 -8.18 16.79 7.94
CA GLY A 257 -9.46 16.79 7.22
C GLY A 257 -9.72 15.52 6.38
N ALA A 258 -8.74 14.62 6.24
CA ALA A 258 -8.87 13.43 5.38
C ALA A 258 -9.94 12.45 5.89
N THR A 259 -10.16 12.37 7.21
CA THR A 259 -11.19 11.50 7.78
C THR A 259 -12.60 11.91 7.39
N ARG A 260 -12.91 13.21 7.43
CA ARG A 260 -14.18 13.74 6.94
C ARG A 260 -14.31 13.57 5.43
N SER A 261 -13.23 13.84 4.69
CA SER A 261 -13.19 13.64 3.23
C SER A 261 -13.53 12.20 2.86
N ALA A 262 -12.87 11.20 3.45
CA ALA A 262 -13.10 9.80 3.16
C ALA A 262 -14.52 9.35 3.52
N ALA A 263 -15.05 9.78 4.68
CA ALA A 263 -16.42 9.50 5.09
C ALA A 263 -17.45 10.06 4.09
N ASN A 264 -17.23 11.28 3.59
CA ASN A 264 -18.10 11.87 2.57
C ASN A 264 -17.97 11.11 1.24
N THR A 265 -16.75 10.85 0.79
CA THR A 265 -16.45 10.20 -0.49
C THR A 265 -17.04 8.80 -0.58
N VAL A 266 -16.98 7.97 0.47
CA VAL A 266 -17.60 6.63 0.40
C VAL A 266 -19.11 6.74 0.19
N VAL A 267 -19.80 7.66 0.87
CA VAL A 267 -21.25 7.85 0.72
C VAL A 267 -21.61 8.39 -0.65
N ASP A 268 -20.85 9.37 -1.15
CA ASP A 268 -21.06 9.96 -2.47
C ASP A 268 -20.81 8.94 -3.58
N SER A 269 -19.81 8.08 -3.41
CA SER A 269 -19.49 7.03 -4.36
C SER A 269 -20.54 5.93 -4.38
N MET A 270 -21.10 5.52 -3.22
CA MET A 270 -22.23 4.57 -3.19
C MET A 270 -23.42 5.08 -4.00
N ARG A 271 -23.72 6.38 -3.93
CA ARG A 271 -24.80 6.99 -4.70
C ARG A 271 -24.47 7.09 -6.19
N THR A 272 -23.21 7.30 -6.52
CA THR A 272 -22.74 7.46 -7.91
C THR A 272 -22.62 6.13 -8.64
N VAL A 273 -22.31 5.04 -7.93
CA VAL A 273 -21.98 3.74 -8.52
C VAL A 273 -22.98 2.67 -8.04
N PRO A 274 -24.08 2.44 -8.80
CA PRO A 274 -25.15 1.52 -8.38
C PRO A 274 -24.68 0.08 -8.09
N SER A 275 -23.64 -0.40 -8.76
CA SER A 275 -23.12 -1.75 -8.52
C SER A 275 -22.56 -1.94 -7.11
N LEU A 276 -22.17 -0.87 -6.40
CA LEU A 276 -21.66 -1.00 -5.03
C LEU A 276 -22.74 -1.51 -4.04
N TYR A 277 -24.03 -1.36 -4.35
CA TYR A 277 -25.10 -1.97 -3.55
C TYR A 277 -25.13 -3.50 -3.67
N GLN A 278 -24.46 -4.08 -4.67
CA GLN A 278 -24.34 -5.53 -4.86
C GLN A 278 -23.27 -6.17 -3.98
N ILE A 279 -22.53 -5.39 -3.19
CA ILE A 279 -21.57 -5.92 -2.23
C ILE A 279 -22.32 -6.70 -1.14
N THR A 280 -22.22 -8.03 -1.18
CA THR A 280 -22.92 -8.89 -0.21
C THR A 280 -22.03 -9.32 0.95
N GLU A 281 -20.72 -9.37 0.72
CA GLU A 281 -19.76 -9.93 1.68
C GLU A 281 -18.43 -9.16 1.65
N ILE A 282 -17.77 -9.11 2.81
CA ILE A 282 -16.39 -8.67 2.93
C ILE A 282 -15.51 -9.89 3.16
N ARG A 283 -14.46 -10.04 2.37
CA ARG A 283 -13.47 -11.11 2.51
C ARG A 283 -12.10 -10.56 2.85
N LEU A 284 -11.33 -11.36 3.59
CA LEU A 284 -10.00 -10.98 4.04
C LEU A 284 -8.94 -11.75 3.25
N VAL A 285 -7.88 -11.05 2.87
CA VAL A 285 -6.63 -11.67 2.44
C VAL A 285 -5.71 -11.77 3.65
N SER A 286 -5.17 -12.97 3.89
CA SER A 286 -4.19 -13.20 4.95
C SER A 286 -2.89 -12.47 4.63
N ALA A 287 -2.33 -11.78 5.64
CA ALA A 287 -1.02 -11.17 5.48
C ALA A 287 0.07 -12.23 5.33
N SER A 288 1.01 -11.96 4.43
CA SER A 288 2.20 -12.80 4.28
C SER A 288 3.14 -12.63 5.48
N GLN A 289 3.87 -13.69 5.81
CA GLN A 289 4.90 -13.61 6.85
C GLN A 289 6.02 -12.64 6.45
N VAL A 290 6.58 -11.98 7.46
CA VAL A 290 7.79 -11.16 7.26
C VAL A 290 8.97 -12.06 6.96
N GLU A 291 9.87 -11.59 6.09
CA GLU A 291 11.09 -12.33 5.74
C GLU A 291 12.32 -11.45 5.92
N GLN A 292 13.43 -12.06 6.33
CA GLN A 292 14.73 -11.39 6.35
C GLN A 292 15.46 -11.61 5.03
N LYS A 293 15.94 -10.53 4.44
CA LYS A 293 16.79 -10.56 3.24
C LYS A 293 18.16 -10.03 3.63
N ILE A 294 19.15 -10.91 3.57
CA ILE A 294 20.54 -10.60 3.87
C ILE A 294 21.23 -10.25 2.56
N LEU A 295 21.78 -9.04 2.46
CA LEU A 295 22.53 -8.61 1.29
C LEU A 295 23.82 -9.43 1.17
N ASP A 296 24.21 -9.74 -0.06
CA ASP A 296 25.51 -10.36 -0.30
C ASP A 296 26.64 -9.38 0.15
N PRO A 297 27.65 -9.83 0.91
CA PRO A 297 28.76 -8.97 1.35
C PRO A 297 29.53 -8.31 0.21
N THR A 298 29.50 -8.88 -0.99
CA THR A 298 30.10 -8.32 -2.22
C THR A 298 29.20 -7.27 -2.91
N CYS A 299 28.04 -6.97 -2.34
CA CYS A 299 27.03 -6.07 -2.91
C CYS A 299 26.62 -4.98 -1.91
N ILE A 300 27.54 -4.57 -1.03
CA ILE A 300 27.30 -3.51 -0.03
C ILE A 300 28.02 -2.20 -0.37
N PHE A 301 28.99 -2.24 -1.29
CA PHE A 301 29.74 -1.06 -1.70
C PHE A 301 28.98 -0.31 -2.81
N PRO A 302 28.68 0.99 -2.63
CA PRO A 302 27.92 1.76 -3.63
C PRO A 302 28.51 1.70 -5.05
N HIS A 303 29.84 1.74 -5.16
CA HIS A 303 30.53 1.69 -6.45
C HIS A 303 30.38 0.34 -7.17
N GLU A 304 30.39 -0.78 -6.44
CA GLU A 304 30.19 -2.12 -7.01
C GLU A 304 28.74 -2.29 -7.49
N ILE A 305 27.78 -1.82 -6.70
CA ILE A 305 26.36 -1.84 -7.07
C ILE A 305 26.15 -1.01 -8.34
N LEU A 306 26.71 0.21 -8.40
CA LEU A 306 26.63 1.08 -9.58
C LEU A 306 27.32 0.43 -10.79
N HIS A 307 28.50 -0.17 -10.61
CA HIS A 307 29.19 -0.90 -11.66
C HIS A 307 28.33 -2.04 -12.23
N GLY A 308 27.66 -2.80 -11.36
CA GLY A 308 26.72 -3.85 -11.77
C GLY A 308 25.52 -3.30 -12.56
N ILE A 309 24.98 -2.14 -12.18
CA ILE A 309 23.90 -1.47 -12.92
C ILE A 309 24.37 -1.07 -14.32
N VAL A 310 25.55 -0.45 -14.41
CA VAL A 310 26.11 0.05 -15.67
C VAL A 310 26.47 -1.09 -16.63
N THR A 311 27.07 -2.16 -16.13
CA THR A 311 27.49 -3.31 -16.95
C THR A 311 26.29 -4.00 -17.62
N GLU A 312 25.13 -3.98 -16.97
CA GLU A 312 23.89 -4.56 -17.52
C GLU A 312 23.16 -3.64 -18.52
N ALA A 313 23.49 -2.35 -18.54
CA ALA A 313 22.87 -1.37 -19.42
C ALA A 313 23.60 -1.35 -20.78
N ALA A 314 23.24 -2.29 -21.66
CA ALA A 314 23.91 -2.57 -22.94
C ALA A 314 23.99 -1.43 -23.98
N SER A 315 23.53 -0.20 -23.68
CA SER A 315 23.37 0.86 -24.71
C SER A 315 23.50 2.31 -24.18
N ARG A 316 24.27 2.56 -23.12
CA ARG A 316 24.44 3.93 -22.60
C ARG A 316 25.73 4.61 -23.02
N GLN A 317 25.67 5.93 -23.13
CA GLN A 317 26.81 6.76 -23.55
C GLN A 317 27.90 6.75 -22.46
N PRO A 318 29.20 6.60 -22.82
CA PRO A 318 30.31 6.59 -21.86
C PRO A 318 30.35 7.80 -20.92
N LEU A 319 29.89 8.96 -21.40
CA LEU A 319 29.84 10.20 -20.61
C LEU A 319 28.81 10.13 -19.48
N GLU A 320 27.63 9.52 -19.70
CA GLU A 320 26.62 9.34 -18.64
C GLU A 320 27.16 8.44 -17.52
N ILE A 321 27.87 7.39 -17.90
CA ILE A 321 28.49 6.45 -16.96
C ILE A 321 29.53 7.18 -16.12
N HIS A 322 30.43 7.91 -16.78
CA HIS A 322 31.46 8.70 -16.09
C HIS A 322 30.83 9.69 -15.10
N ASN A 323 29.84 10.45 -15.54
CA ASN A 323 29.13 11.42 -14.70
C ASN A 323 28.47 10.76 -13.48
N ALA A 324 27.87 9.57 -13.65
CA ALA A 324 27.23 8.87 -12.54
C ALA A 324 28.25 8.42 -11.48
N PHE A 325 29.43 7.91 -11.88
CA PHE A 325 30.49 7.55 -10.95
C PHE A 325 31.10 8.76 -10.24
N THR A 326 31.37 9.84 -10.99
CA THR A 326 31.86 11.10 -10.42
C THR A 326 30.87 11.64 -9.39
N ARG A 327 29.57 11.66 -9.71
CA ARG A 327 28.54 12.12 -8.78
C ARG A 327 28.41 11.23 -7.55
N LEU A 328 28.51 9.91 -7.71
CA LEU A 328 28.50 9.00 -6.57
C LEU A 328 29.70 9.26 -5.64
N LEU A 329 30.89 9.54 -6.19
CA LEU A 329 32.08 9.87 -5.41
C LEU A 329 31.91 11.20 -4.65
N GLU A 330 31.27 12.21 -5.26
CA GLU A 330 30.95 13.47 -4.59
C GLU A 330 29.97 13.27 -3.42
N LEU A 331 28.96 12.41 -3.60
CA LEU A 331 27.94 12.12 -2.58
C LEU A 331 28.43 11.14 -1.50
N ASP A 332 29.41 10.30 -1.81
CA ASP A 332 29.98 9.26 -0.94
C ASP A 332 31.51 9.39 -0.82
N ALA A 333 31.97 10.58 -0.46
CA ALA A 333 33.40 10.89 -0.38
C ALA A 333 34.16 9.87 0.50
N PRO A 334 35.40 9.45 0.14
CA PRO A 334 36.10 8.32 0.77
C PRO A 334 36.28 8.41 2.29
N VAL A 335 36.27 9.61 2.86
CA VAL A 335 36.45 9.84 4.30
C VAL A 335 35.11 9.70 5.06
N GLU A 336 34.05 10.35 4.60
CA GLU A 336 32.77 10.41 5.32
C GLU A 336 31.87 9.20 5.02
N ARG A 337 31.92 8.71 3.77
CA ARG A 337 31.16 7.56 3.25
C ARG A 337 29.68 7.48 3.70
N PRO A 338 28.90 8.58 3.64
CA PRO A 338 27.54 8.62 4.18
C PRO A 338 26.57 7.67 3.48
N ILE A 339 26.76 7.38 2.19
CA ILE A 339 25.93 6.44 1.44
C ILE A 339 26.30 5.02 1.83
N PHE A 340 27.58 4.66 1.81
CA PHE A 340 28.03 3.34 2.26
C PHE A 340 27.56 3.04 3.68
N ASN A 341 27.69 3.99 4.62
CA ASN A 341 27.25 3.80 6.01
C ASN A 341 25.74 3.51 6.10
N LYS A 342 24.92 4.16 5.28
CA LYS A 342 23.46 3.85 5.19
C LYS A 342 23.19 2.46 4.63
N ILE A 343 23.97 2.00 3.63
CA ILE A 343 23.83 0.65 3.07
C ILE A 343 24.30 -0.41 4.09
N ALA A 344 25.46 -0.19 4.72
CA ALA A 344 26.03 -1.07 5.72
C ALA A 344 25.11 -1.25 6.95
N ALA A 345 24.38 -0.20 7.33
CA ALA A 345 23.35 -0.27 8.37
C ALA A 345 22.10 -1.08 7.97
N LYS A 346 21.98 -1.51 6.71
CA LYS A 346 20.82 -2.21 6.12
C LYS A 346 21.20 -3.50 5.42
N THR A 347 22.27 -4.16 5.86
CA THR A 347 22.69 -5.47 5.35
C THR A 347 21.70 -6.59 5.65
N ASN A 348 20.87 -6.43 6.69
CA ASN A 348 19.71 -7.26 6.95
C ASN A 348 18.44 -6.42 6.81
N VAL A 349 17.62 -6.71 5.80
CA VAL A 349 16.36 -6.03 5.52
C VAL A 349 15.20 -6.92 5.91
N ILE A 350 14.40 -6.48 6.88
CA ILE A 350 13.11 -7.13 7.17
C ILE A 350 12.09 -6.66 6.15
N THR A 351 11.55 -7.61 5.40
CA THR A 351 10.70 -7.39 4.25
C THR A 351 9.29 -7.94 4.47
N ARG A 352 8.31 -7.32 3.81
CA ARG A 352 6.90 -7.75 3.84
C ARG A 352 6.20 -7.49 2.50
N VAL A 353 5.16 -8.26 2.21
CA VAL A 353 4.23 -7.94 1.11
C VAL A 353 3.29 -6.84 1.58
N HIS A 354 3.24 -5.73 0.86
CA HIS A 354 2.25 -4.69 1.16
C HIS A 354 0.83 -5.14 0.77
N ALA A 355 -0.18 -4.62 1.46
CA ALA A 355 -1.59 -4.97 1.33
C ALA A 355 -2.09 -4.96 -0.12
N GLU A 356 -1.71 -3.94 -0.91
CA GLU A 356 -2.07 -3.85 -2.33
C GLU A 356 -1.56 -5.08 -3.11
N LEU A 357 -0.32 -5.49 -2.85
CA LEU A 357 0.31 -6.63 -3.51
C LEU A 357 -0.24 -7.98 -3.01
N GLN A 358 -0.70 -8.06 -1.76
CA GLN A 358 -1.39 -9.25 -1.23
C GLN A 358 -2.71 -9.50 -1.99
N ILE A 359 -3.48 -8.43 -2.27
CA ILE A 359 -4.71 -8.55 -3.07
C ILE A 359 -4.38 -8.91 -4.52
N VAL A 360 -3.39 -8.26 -5.14
CA VAL A 360 -2.92 -8.57 -6.50
C VAL A 360 -2.55 -10.05 -6.63
N ASP A 361 -1.75 -10.57 -5.72
CA ASP A 361 -1.34 -11.98 -5.72
C ASP A 361 -2.56 -12.91 -5.63
N THR A 362 -3.48 -12.62 -4.71
CA THR A 362 -4.68 -13.43 -4.51
C THR A 362 -5.55 -13.45 -5.78
N PHE A 363 -5.86 -12.29 -6.35
CA PHE A 363 -6.69 -12.19 -7.56
C PHE A 363 -6.00 -12.83 -8.77
N SER A 364 -4.70 -12.60 -8.94
CA SER A 364 -3.93 -13.08 -10.09
C SER A 364 -3.80 -14.61 -10.11
N ARG A 365 -3.67 -15.25 -8.94
CA ARG A 365 -3.60 -16.72 -8.81
C ARG A 365 -4.93 -17.39 -9.09
N HIS A 366 -6.02 -16.82 -8.58
CA HIS A 366 -7.34 -17.40 -8.75
C HIS A 366 -8.04 -16.97 -10.04
N ARG A 367 -7.45 -16.00 -10.78
CA ARG A 367 -8.03 -15.40 -12.00
C ARG A 367 -9.44 -14.87 -11.76
N TRP A 368 -9.63 -14.18 -10.63
CA TRP A 368 -10.92 -13.58 -10.31
C TRP A 368 -11.19 -12.36 -11.16
N ALA A 369 -12.44 -12.23 -11.59
CA ALA A 369 -12.90 -11.07 -12.36
C ALA A 369 -13.09 -9.85 -11.44
N PHE A 370 -12.66 -8.69 -11.93
CA PHE A 370 -12.91 -7.41 -11.27
C PHE A 370 -14.28 -6.86 -11.68
N VAL A 371 -14.91 -6.11 -10.79
CA VAL A 371 -16.14 -5.38 -11.12
C VAL A 371 -15.88 -4.40 -12.26
N ALA A 372 -16.69 -4.50 -13.31
CA ALA A 372 -16.54 -3.76 -14.58
C ALA A 372 -15.15 -3.86 -15.23
N ASP A 373 -14.44 -4.98 -15.02
CA ASP A 373 -13.08 -5.21 -15.54
C ASP A 373 -12.04 -4.16 -15.10
N ASP A 374 -12.34 -3.45 -14.01
CA ASP A 374 -11.48 -2.40 -13.46
C ASP A 374 -10.52 -3.01 -12.44
N LYS A 375 -9.33 -3.41 -12.90
CA LYS A 375 -8.24 -4.00 -12.09
C LYS A 375 -7.56 -2.99 -11.17
N TYR A 376 -8.36 -2.18 -10.48
CA TYR A 376 -7.91 -1.19 -9.52
C TYR A 376 -7.90 -1.76 -8.11
N ILE A 377 -6.83 -1.48 -7.39
CA ILE A 377 -6.68 -1.79 -5.98
C ILE A 377 -6.65 -0.45 -5.23
N GLY A 378 -7.67 -0.19 -4.43
CA GLY A 378 -7.70 1.00 -3.59
C GLY A 378 -6.83 0.82 -2.34
N CYS A 379 -6.24 1.90 -1.85
CA CYS A 379 -5.34 1.84 -0.69
C CYS A 379 -5.47 3.07 0.21
N SER A 380 -5.28 2.84 1.52
CA SER A 380 -5.34 3.89 2.55
C SER A 380 -4.25 4.97 2.39
N LYS A 381 -3.18 4.63 1.67
CA LYS A 381 -2.04 5.51 1.38
C LYS A 381 -1.64 5.32 -0.09
N PRO A 382 -1.09 6.35 -0.76
CA PRO A 382 -0.50 6.17 -2.08
C PRO A 382 0.52 5.03 -2.09
N ALA A 383 0.67 4.35 -3.22
CA ALA A 383 1.62 3.26 -3.37
C ALA A 383 3.06 3.73 -3.13
N CYS A 384 3.88 2.88 -2.52
CA CYS A 384 5.32 3.11 -2.48
C CYS A 384 5.94 2.91 -3.87
N TYR A 385 7.21 3.30 -4.03
CA TYR A 385 7.91 3.13 -5.31
C TYR A 385 7.88 1.67 -5.78
N PHE A 386 8.14 0.70 -4.89
CA PHE A 386 8.12 -0.71 -5.24
C PHE A 386 6.73 -1.19 -5.68
N CYS A 387 5.68 -0.91 -4.89
CA CYS A 387 4.30 -1.29 -5.21
C CYS A 387 3.81 -0.68 -6.52
N TYR A 388 4.13 0.59 -6.78
CA TYR A 388 3.76 1.27 -8.02
C TYR A 388 4.36 0.56 -9.24
N ASN A 389 5.68 0.32 -9.23
CA ASN A 389 6.33 -0.39 -10.35
C ASN A 389 5.83 -1.83 -10.45
N TRP A 390 5.58 -2.51 -9.33
CA TRP A 390 5.00 -3.85 -9.35
C TRP A 390 3.65 -3.90 -10.06
N LEU A 391 2.75 -2.96 -9.75
CA LEU A 391 1.41 -2.93 -10.34
C LEU A 391 1.44 -2.58 -11.83
N VAL A 392 2.22 -1.57 -12.20
CA VAL A 392 2.34 -1.11 -13.60
C VAL A 392 3.00 -2.16 -14.49
N GLU A 393 4.04 -2.83 -14.00
CA GLU A 393 4.76 -3.87 -14.75
C GLU A 393 4.10 -5.24 -14.64
N HIS A 394 2.99 -5.36 -13.91
CA HIS A 394 2.35 -6.65 -13.71
C HIS A 394 1.79 -7.18 -15.03
N HIS A 395 2.04 -8.45 -15.33
CA HIS A 395 1.57 -9.15 -16.55
C HIS A 395 0.04 -9.22 -16.76
N TYR A 396 -0.75 -8.68 -15.83
CA TYR A 396 -2.21 -8.56 -15.96
C TYR A 396 -2.68 -7.11 -16.06
N GLU A 397 -1.75 -6.16 -16.21
CA GLU A 397 -2.02 -4.75 -16.49
C GLU A 397 -2.99 -4.14 -15.47
N TYR A 398 -2.54 -4.10 -14.21
CA TYR A 398 -3.31 -3.45 -13.15
C TYR A 398 -3.33 -1.94 -13.37
N VAL A 399 -4.40 -1.31 -12.90
CA VAL A 399 -4.54 0.14 -12.97
C VAL A 399 -3.48 0.80 -12.08
N ALA A 400 -2.72 1.74 -12.66
CA ALA A 400 -1.69 2.46 -11.94
C ALA A 400 -2.31 3.27 -10.77
N PRO A 401 -1.88 3.07 -9.51
CA PRO A 401 -2.39 3.83 -8.38
C PRO A 401 -1.72 5.21 -8.30
N LYS A 402 -2.28 6.09 -7.47
CA LYS A 402 -1.53 7.24 -6.96
C LYS A 402 -0.28 6.73 -6.20
N THR A 403 0.82 7.44 -6.25
CA THR A 403 2.06 7.03 -5.59
C THR A 403 2.74 8.19 -4.89
N HIS A 404 3.31 7.91 -3.73
CA HIS A 404 4.18 8.84 -3.03
C HIS A 404 5.66 8.65 -3.38
N HIS A 405 6.00 7.65 -4.20
CA HIS A 405 7.37 7.38 -4.66
C HIS A 405 8.43 7.20 -3.57
N LYS A 406 8.03 6.87 -2.33
CA LYS A 406 8.98 6.58 -1.25
C LYS A 406 9.63 5.24 -1.55
N ILE A 407 10.94 5.20 -1.43
CA ILE A 407 11.71 3.98 -1.60
C ILE A 407 11.67 3.24 -0.26
N ILE A 408 11.15 2.02 -0.26
CA ILE A 408 10.98 1.22 0.94
C ILE A 408 11.65 -0.13 0.67
N PRO A 409 12.92 -0.30 1.05
CA PRO A 409 13.62 -1.58 0.89
C PRO A 409 12.92 -2.74 1.62
N GLY A 410 12.16 -2.46 2.69
CA GLY A 410 11.35 -3.44 3.41
C GLY A 410 10.09 -3.91 2.68
N CYS A 411 9.86 -3.51 1.44
CA CYS A 411 8.76 -4.02 0.61
C CYS A 411 9.28 -5.11 -0.32
N ARG A 412 8.52 -6.19 -0.49
CA ARG A 412 8.85 -7.29 -1.39
C ARG A 412 7.66 -7.73 -2.24
N GLY A 413 7.96 -8.47 -3.30
CA GLY A 413 6.94 -9.10 -4.14
C GLY A 413 6.26 -10.26 -3.41
N PRO A 414 5.06 -10.68 -3.85
CA PRO A 414 4.40 -11.89 -3.37
C PRO A 414 5.18 -13.15 -3.74
N ASP A 415 5.48 -13.99 -2.76
CA ASP A 415 6.34 -15.17 -2.85
C ASP A 415 5.75 -16.41 -2.16
N GLY A 416 4.51 -16.34 -1.66
CA GLY A 416 3.86 -17.45 -1.00
C GLY A 416 3.56 -18.61 -1.95
N SER A 417 3.85 -19.84 -1.52
CA SER A 417 3.46 -21.10 -2.20
C SER A 417 3.70 -21.10 -3.72
N LEU A 418 4.90 -20.69 -4.15
CA LEU A 418 5.25 -20.64 -5.58
C LEU A 418 5.42 -22.06 -6.16
N ASN A 419 4.83 -22.28 -7.33
CA ASN A 419 5.22 -23.37 -8.22
C ASN A 419 6.27 -22.86 -9.23
N GLU A 420 6.79 -23.73 -10.10
CA GLU A 420 7.86 -23.37 -11.04
C GLU A 420 7.48 -22.19 -11.94
N ALA A 421 6.26 -22.22 -12.50
CA ALA A 421 5.76 -21.15 -13.36
C ALA A 421 5.62 -19.82 -12.61
N GLY A 422 5.15 -19.87 -11.36
CA GLY A 422 5.07 -18.72 -10.45
C GLY A 422 6.45 -18.14 -10.17
N ALA A 423 7.41 -18.98 -9.76
CA ALA A 423 8.79 -18.56 -9.49
C ALA A 423 9.44 -17.89 -10.72
N LYS A 424 9.22 -18.46 -11.92
CA LYS A 424 9.67 -17.86 -13.18
C LYS A 424 9.07 -16.48 -13.42
N LYS A 425 7.76 -16.32 -13.20
CA LYS A 425 7.08 -15.02 -13.36
C LYS A 425 7.58 -13.98 -12.37
N ILE A 426 7.74 -14.35 -11.09
CA ILE A 426 8.24 -13.44 -10.05
C ILE A 426 9.69 -13.04 -10.35
N LEU A 427 10.55 -13.96 -10.79
CA LEU A 427 11.90 -13.64 -11.22
C LEU A 427 11.90 -12.63 -12.37
N GLN A 428 11.02 -12.80 -13.36
CA GLN A 428 10.87 -11.83 -14.45
C GLN A 428 10.39 -10.46 -13.95
N MET A 429 9.42 -10.41 -13.03
CA MET A 429 8.97 -9.17 -12.39
C MET A 429 10.14 -8.46 -11.68
N TYR A 430 10.94 -9.19 -10.91
CA TYR A 430 12.12 -8.65 -10.24
C TYR A 430 13.21 -8.18 -11.22
N HIS A 431 13.38 -8.86 -12.35
CA HIS A 431 14.25 -8.37 -13.42
C HIS A 431 13.77 -7.03 -13.96
N ASN A 432 12.48 -6.88 -14.27
CA ASN A 432 11.91 -5.64 -14.80
C ASN A 432 12.06 -4.50 -13.77
N ILE A 433 11.64 -4.73 -12.53
CA ILE A 433 11.74 -3.74 -11.45
C ILE A 433 13.21 -3.39 -11.16
N GLY A 434 14.11 -4.38 -11.12
CA GLY A 434 15.53 -4.16 -10.86
C GLY A 434 16.24 -3.38 -11.98
N LYS A 435 15.80 -3.53 -13.24
CA LYS A 435 16.23 -2.68 -14.35
C LYS A 435 15.71 -1.26 -14.18
N GLN A 436 14.43 -1.08 -13.84
CA GLN A 436 13.85 0.24 -13.60
C GLN A 436 14.54 0.98 -12.45
N ILE A 437 14.86 0.29 -11.35
CA ILE A 437 15.64 0.88 -10.25
C ILE A 437 17.02 1.33 -10.73
N GLY A 438 17.73 0.49 -11.49
CA GLY A 438 19.03 0.85 -12.06
C GLY A 438 18.96 2.08 -12.97
N GLN A 439 17.92 2.14 -13.82
CA GLN A 439 17.64 3.28 -14.67
C GLN A 439 17.43 4.56 -13.85
N ASP A 440 16.61 4.49 -12.81
CA ASP A 440 16.26 5.63 -11.95
C ASP A 440 17.46 6.10 -11.10
N ILE A 441 18.33 5.19 -10.65
CA ILE A 441 19.59 5.53 -9.96
C ILE A 441 20.50 6.31 -10.90
N LEU A 442 20.69 5.82 -12.13
CA LEU A 442 21.51 6.49 -13.12
C LEU A 442 20.94 7.85 -13.51
N GLU A 443 19.62 7.97 -13.64
CA GLU A 443 18.95 9.26 -13.88
C GLU A 443 19.20 10.25 -12.73
N PHE A 444 19.05 9.79 -11.48
CA PHE A 444 19.31 10.62 -10.30
C PHE A 444 20.76 11.12 -10.26
N LEU A 445 21.73 10.25 -10.53
CA LEU A 445 23.15 10.60 -10.53
C LEU A 445 23.54 11.46 -11.74
N GLY A 446 22.90 11.26 -12.90
CA GLY A 446 23.21 11.99 -14.13
C GLY A 446 22.63 13.41 -14.21
N GLN A 447 21.47 13.67 -13.59
CA GLN A 447 20.78 14.97 -13.66
C GLN A 447 21.12 15.93 -12.51
N GLY A 448 22.11 15.61 -11.66
CA GLY A 448 22.41 16.42 -10.48
C GLY A 448 21.28 16.39 -9.44
N GLY A 449 20.61 15.24 -9.26
CA GLY A 449 19.44 15.10 -8.39
C GLY A 449 19.67 15.65 -6.97
N GLU A 450 18.74 16.50 -6.52
CA GLU A 450 18.71 16.98 -5.13
C GLU A 450 18.07 15.94 -4.20
N LEU A 451 18.56 15.86 -2.96
CA LEU A 451 17.93 15.09 -1.88
C LEU A 451 16.52 15.63 -1.59
N ARG A 452 15.49 14.89 -2.01
CA ARG A 452 14.10 15.28 -1.77
C ARG A 452 13.61 14.78 -0.42
N ARG A 453 13.16 15.70 0.44
CA ARG A 453 12.43 15.39 1.68
C ARG A 453 10.93 15.54 1.47
N GLN A 454 10.15 14.55 1.90
CA GLN A 454 8.69 14.62 1.96
C GLN A 454 8.19 14.21 3.35
N TYR A 455 7.22 14.96 3.89
CA TYR A 455 6.57 14.62 5.15
C TYR A 455 5.59 13.46 4.93
N MET A 456 5.83 12.37 5.67
CA MET A 456 4.92 11.22 5.74
C MET A 456 4.48 11.00 7.18
N SER A 457 3.21 10.68 7.38
CA SER A 457 2.68 10.30 8.70
C SER A 457 3.29 9.01 9.25
N THR A 458 4.08 8.29 8.43
CA THR A 458 4.72 7.02 8.76
C THR A 458 6.19 7.20 9.17
N GLN A 459 6.57 8.31 9.83
CA GLN A 459 7.88 8.39 10.50
C GLN A 459 7.98 7.48 11.74
N ALA A 460 6.99 6.61 11.98
CA ALA A 460 7.24 5.41 12.76
C ALA A 460 8.24 4.53 11.98
N PRO A 461 9.24 3.92 12.65
CA PRO A 461 10.15 3.01 11.98
C PRO A 461 9.38 1.99 11.15
N SER A 462 9.72 1.87 9.87
CA SER A 462 9.33 0.71 9.06
C SER A 462 10.09 -0.57 9.48
N THR A 463 10.91 -0.49 10.53
CA THR A 463 11.43 -1.66 11.21
C THR A 463 10.27 -2.36 11.90
N ALA A 464 9.98 -3.59 11.47
CA ALA A 464 9.21 -4.51 12.29
C ALA A 464 9.89 -4.55 13.68
N VAL A 465 9.22 -4.03 14.69
CA VAL A 465 9.68 -4.25 16.07
C VAL A 465 9.41 -5.72 16.32
N SER A 466 10.47 -6.51 16.51
CA SER A 466 10.33 -7.88 16.97
C SER A 466 9.65 -7.84 18.34
N SER A 467 8.42 -8.32 18.43
CA SER A 467 7.89 -8.81 19.70
C SER A 467 8.67 -10.08 20.06
N ALA A 468 9.91 -9.92 20.50
CA ALA A 468 10.60 -10.93 21.28
C ALA A 468 9.93 -10.93 22.66
N GLY A 469 9.44 -12.11 23.05
CA GLY A 469 8.65 -12.30 24.26
C GLY A 469 9.39 -11.83 25.51
N TYR A 470 8.65 -11.13 26.36
CA TYR A 470 8.90 -11.16 27.79
C TYR A 470 7.92 -12.16 28.38
N VAL A 471 8.48 -13.24 28.92
CA VAL A 471 7.86 -14.05 29.97
C VAL A 471 7.68 -13.17 31.20
#